data_AF-A0A3D3E731-F1
#
_entry.id   AF-A0A3D3E731-F1
#
_cell.length_a   1.000
_cell.length_b   1.000
_cell.length_c   1.000
_cell.angle_alpha   90.00
_cell.angle_beta   90.00
_cell.angle_gamma   90.00
#
_symmetry.space_group_name_H-M   'P 1'
#
loop_
_entity.id
_entity.type
_entity.pdbx_description
1 polymer ?
#
loop_
_entity_poly.entity_id
_entity_poly.type
_entity_poly.pdbx_seq_one_letter_code
_entity_poly.pdbx_strand_id
1 'polypeptide(L)'
;MSRLVARVGIDLYFMTGNRDYLNVGLELGFETSNGKEIGYSDDVFENAAKLLKTATGFTDGRVQAELNWYSSEQSYPLSYLTGNRLVWQLKQDIQCLNKKELSPLELDQAFHKVYLESGCMPVENLRSVFRHEGFL
;
A
#
# COMPACT_ATOMS: atom_id res chain seq x y z
N MET A 1 -0.87 8.64 -11.35
CA MET A 1 -0.28 8.37 -10.02
C MET A 1 -1.33 7.73 -9.12
N SER A 2 -1.02 6.67 -8.37
CA SER A 2 -2.05 5.95 -7.58
C SER A 2 -2.30 6.62 -6.22
N ARG A 3 -3.57 6.82 -5.87
CA ARG A 3 -4.04 7.31 -4.54
C ARG A 3 -3.43 6.53 -3.37
N LEU A 4 -3.11 5.25 -3.61
CA LEU A 4 -2.50 4.38 -2.62
C LEU A 4 -1.06 4.81 -2.28
N VAL A 5 -0.27 5.25 -3.26
CA VAL A 5 1.12 5.66 -3.05
C VAL A 5 1.19 6.89 -2.15
N ALA A 6 0.29 7.86 -2.35
CA ALA A 6 0.19 9.04 -1.48
C ALA A 6 -0.12 8.66 -0.02
N ARG A 7 -1.05 7.73 0.19
CA ARG A 7 -1.42 7.26 1.53
C ARG A 7 -0.28 6.52 2.23
N VAL A 8 0.45 5.67 1.49
CA VAL A 8 1.65 4.98 2.00
C VAL A 8 2.76 5.96 2.35
N GLY A 9 3.00 6.98 1.50
CA GLY A 9 3.97 8.03 1.77
C GLY A 9 3.66 8.81 3.04
N ILE A 10 2.38 9.13 3.27
CA ILE A 10 1.92 9.81 4.50
C ILE A 10 2.16 8.94 5.74
N ASP A 11 1.88 7.65 5.66
CA ASP A 11 2.08 6.70 6.77
C ASP A 11 3.57 6.61 7.15
N LEU A 12 4.45 6.43 6.15
CA LEU A 12 5.90 6.44 6.36
C LEU A 12 6.40 7.79 6.89
N TYR A 13 5.84 8.89 6.43
CA TYR A 13 6.15 10.24 6.93
C TYR A 13 5.76 10.38 8.41
N PHE A 14 4.56 9.97 8.81
CA PHE A 14 4.13 10.01 10.20
C PHE A 14 4.95 9.08 11.11
N MET A 15 5.37 7.91 10.61
CA MET A 15 6.16 6.96 11.38
C MET A 15 7.63 7.38 11.56
N THR A 16 8.21 8.07 10.58
CA THR A 16 9.67 8.34 10.54
C THR A 16 10.03 9.81 10.70
N GLY A 17 9.07 10.73 10.50
CA GLY A 17 9.31 12.16 10.37
C GLY A 17 10.06 12.56 9.08
N ASN A 18 10.41 11.61 8.21
CA ASN A 18 11.16 11.91 6.99
C ASN A 18 10.25 12.50 5.89
N ARG A 19 10.45 13.78 5.60
CA ARG A 19 9.71 14.57 4.61
C ARG A 19 9.84 14.05 3.18
N ASP A 20 10.90 13.30 2.87
CA ASP A 20 11.10 12.69 1.54
C ASP A 20 9.97 11.75 1.15
N TYR A 21 9.30 11.12 2.12
CA TYR A 21 8.15 10.24 1.85
C TYR A 21 6.92 10.98 1.31
N LEU A 22 6.88 12.31 1.41
CA LEU A 22 5.84 13.12 0.79
C LEU A 22 6.13 13.42 -0.69
N ASN A 23 7.37 13.23 -1.15
CA ASN A 23 7.78 13.43 -2.53
C ASN A 23 7.46 12.20 -3.39
N VAL A 24 6.18 12.04 -3.74
CA VAL A 24 5.69 10.93 -4.57
C VAL A 24 5.41 11.35 -6.01
N GLY A 25 6.19 12.29 -6.56
CA GLY A 25 6.04 12.73 -7.96
C GLY A 25 4.77 13.56 -8.22
N LEU A 26 4.23 14.21 -7.20
CA LEU A 26 3.20 15.25 -7.33
C LEU A 26 3.83 16.62 -7.10
N GLU A 27 3.42 17.60 -7.88
CA GLU A 27 3.85 18.99 -7.73
C GLU A 27 3.13 19.61 -6.53
N LEU A 28 3.75 19.52 -5.34
CA LEU A 28 3.20 20.01 -4.07
C LEU A 28 3.85 21.32 -3.60
N GLY A 29 4.82 21.83 -4.37
CA GLY A 29 5.64 22.99 -3.99
C GLY A 29 6.64 22.68 -2.87
N PHE A 30 6.91 21.40 -2.62
CA PHE A 30 7.98 20.96 -1.71
C PHE A 30 9.31 20.97 -2.47
N GLU A 31 10.23 21.82 -2.06
CA GLU A 31 11.56 21.93 -2.66
C GLU A 31 12.64 21.88 -1.59
N THR A 32 13.72 21.16 -1.88
CA THR A 32 14.92 21.19 -1.05
C THR A 32 16.02 21.87 -1.84
N SER A 33 16.32 23.12 -1.49
CA SER A 33 17.31 23.96 -2.20
C SER A 33 18.40 24.40 -1.22
N ASN A 34 19.66 24.09 -1.54
CA ASN A 34 20.83 24.41 -0.70
C ASN A 34 20.70 23.94 0.76
N GLY A 35 20.08 22.77 0.99
CA GLY A 35 19.85 22.22 2.33
C GLY A 35 18.71 22.90 3.11
N LYS A 36 17.97 23.82 2.48
CA LYS A 36 16.78 24.46 3.05
C LYS A 36 15.53 23.86 2.43
N GLU A 37 14.63 23.37 3.27
CA GLU A 37 13.32 22.87 2.88
C GLU A 37 12.34 24.04 2.73
N ILE A 38 11.72 24.15 1.55
CA ILE A 38 10.80 25.22 1.15
C ILE A 38 9.44 24.59 0.84
N GLY A 39 8.37 25.27 1.25
CA GLY A 39 6.99 24.80 1.04
C GLY A 39 6.47 23.83 2.11
N TYR A 40 7.33 23.38 3.02
CA TYR A 40 6.96 22.61 4.20
C TYR A 40 6.46 23.53 5.32
N SER A 41 5.42 23.07 6.00
CA SER A 41 4.95 23.60 7.28
C SER A 41 5.66 22.90 8.44
N ASP A 42 5.70 23.55 9.60
CA ASP A 42 6.08 22.91 10.86
C ASP A 42 4.98 21.97 11.35
N ASP A 43 3.72 22.17 10.93
CA ASP A 43 2.64 21.23 11.18
C ASP A 43 2.73 20.04 10.21
N VAL A 44 2.97 18.86 10.78
CA VAL A 44 3.05 17.60 10.05
C VAL A 44 1.73 17.27 9.33
N PHE A 45 0.59 17.64 9.90
CA PHE A 45 -0.72 17.39 9.29
C PHE A 45 -0.96 18.28 8.07
N GLU A 46 -0.48 19.53 8.06
CA GLU A 46 -0.58 20.39 6.88
C GLU A 46 0.23 19.84 5.69
N ASN A 47 1.42 19.31 5.96
CA ASN A 47 2.26 18.69 4.93
C ASN A 47 1.58 17.44 4.33
N ALA A 48 1.06 16.56 5.19
CA ALA A 48 0.32 15.38 4.77
C ALA A 48 -1.00 15.72 4.05
N ALA A 49 -1.69 16.79 4.48
CA ALA A 49 -2.93 17.26 3.89
C ALA A 49 -2.72 17.76 2.46
N LYS A 50 -1.63 18.49 2.19
CA LYS A 50 -1.26 18.91 0.82
C LYS A 50 -1.17 17.70 -0.11
N LEU A 51 -0.43 16.67 0.30
CA LEU A 51 -0.30 15.45 -0.48
C LEU A 51 -1.65 14.73 -0.66
N LEU A 52 -2.39 14.49 0.43
CA LEU A 52 -3.63 13.72 0.38
C LEU A 52 -4.70 14.43 -0.47
N LYS A 53 -4.83 15.74 -0.33
CA LYS A 53 -5.78 16.56 -1.08
C LYS A 53 -5.46 16.54 -2.57
N THR A 54 -4.21 16.79 -2.95
CA THR A 54 -3.78 16.76 -4.36
C THR A 54 -3.94 15.37 -4.98
N ALA A 55 -3.63 14.31 -4.23
CA ALA A 55 -3.70 12.95 -4.75
C ALA A 55 -5.13 12.40 -4.89
N THR A 56 -6.11 12.92 -4.14
CA THR A 56 -7.44 12.31 -4.03
C THR A 56 -8.61 13.22 -4.41
N GLY A 57 -8.41 14.54 -4.43
CA GLY A 57 -9.49 15.52 -4.61
C GLY A 57 -10.48 15.56 -3.45
N PHE A 58 -10.10 15.09 -2.26
CA PHE A 58 -10.98 15.10 -1.09
C PHE A 58 -11.26 16.51 -0.56
N THR A 59 -12.43 16.66 0.06
CA THR A 59 -12.78 17.86 0.83
C THR A 59 -11.95 17.95 2.11
N ASP A 60 -11.78 19.15 2.65
CA ASP A 60 -10.92 19.39 3.81
C ASP A 60 -11.33 18.57 5.04
N GLY A 61 -12.64 18.48 5.32
CA GLY A 61 -13.15 17.66 6.43
C GLY A 61 -12.83 16.17 6.26
N ARG A 62 -12.83 15.65 5.02
CA ARG A 62 -12.47 14.25 4.76
C ARG A 62 -10.96 14.03 4.87
N VAL A 63 -10.15 14.98 4.39
CA VAL A 63 -8.69 14.94 4.55
C VAL A 63 -8.33 14.88 6.03
N GLN A 64 -8.91 15.77 6.84
CA GLN A 64 -8.67 15.80 8.27
C GLN A 64 -9.07 14.48 8.95
N ALA A 65 -10.24 13.94 8.63
CA ALA A 65 -10.68 12.66 9.19
C ALA A 65 -9.74 11.50 8.85
N GLU A 66 -9.29 11.41 7.60
CA GLU A 66 -8.36 10.35 7.16
C GLU A 66 -6.97 10.52 7.80
N LEU A 67 -6.45 11.75 7.90
CA LEU A 67 -5.14 11.97 8.54
C LEU A 67 -5.17 11.68 10.04
N ASN A 68 -6.26 12.04 10.73
CA ASN A 68 -6.46 11.65 12.12
C ASN A 68 -6.40 10.13 12.27
N TRP A 69 -7.10 9.40 11.39
CA TRP A 69 -7.05 7.94 11.37
C TRP A 69 -5.64 7.40 11.11
N TYR A 70 -4.91 7.93 10.14
CA TYR A 70 -3.54 7.46 9.82
C TYR A 70 -2.56 7.74 10.96
N SER A 71 -2.76 8.84 11.69
CA SER A 71 -1.91 9.17 12.85
C SER A 71 -2.17 8.26 14.05
N SER A 72 -3.39 7.75 14.21
CA SER A 72 -3.74 6.84 15.31
C SER A 72 -3.47 5.38 14.99
N GLU A 73 -3.64 4.97 13.72
CA GLU A 73 -3.50 3.59 13.28
C GLU A 73 -2.29 3.44 12.34
N GLN A 74 -1.10 3.40 12.94
CA GLN A 74 0.16 3.27 12.21
C GLN A 74 0.17 2.00 11.33
N SER A 75 0.77 2.08 10.15
CA SER A 75 0.86 0.97 9.18
C SER A 75 -0.47 0.58 8.50
N TYR A 76 -1.60 1.18 8.86
CA TYR A 76 -2.88 0.87 8.21
C TYR A 76 -2.86 1.24 6.72
N PRO A 77 -2.48 2.46 6.30
CA PRO A 77 -2.31 2.77 4.88
C PRO A 77 -1.30 1.86 4.16
N LEU A 78 -0.18 1.52 4.82
CA LEU A 78 0.83 0.62 4.28
C LEU A 78 0.28 -0.79 4.02
N SER A 79 -0.62 -1.28 4.87
CA SER A 79 -1.18 -2.64 4.80
C SER A 79 -1.83 -2.95 3.45
N TYR A 80 -2.47 -1.97 2.81
CA TYR A 80 -3.10 -2.14 1.49
C TYR A 80 -2.07 -2.43 0.39
N LEU A 81 -0.95 -1.69 0.37
CA LEU A 81 0.10 -1.90 -0.62
C LEU A 81 0.83 -3.21 -0.36
N THR A 82 1.18 -3.46 0.90
CA THR A 82 1.87 -4.67 1.32
C THR A 82 1.04 -5.91 1.02
N GLY A 83 -0.24 -5.92 1.39
CA GLY A 83 -1.16 -7.02 1.10
C GLY A 83 -1.27 -7.31 -0.39
N ASN A 84 -1.52 -6.28 -1.21
CA ASN A 84 -1.59 -6.43 -2.66
C ASN A 84 -0.29 -6.98 -3.25
N ARG A 85 0.87 -6.49 -2.80
CA ARG A 85 2.18 -6.95 -3.29
C ARG A 85 2.43 -8.41 -2.94
N LEU A 86 2.13 -8.82 -1.70
CA LEU A 86 2.34 -10.19 -1.23
C LEU A 86 1.42 -11.19 -1.94
N VAL A 87 0.14 -10.85 -2.09
CA VAL A 87 -0.84 -11.72 -2.79
C VAL A 87 -0.49 -11.84 -4.27
N TRP A 88 -0.08 -10.74 -4.91
CA TRP A 88 0.35 -10.77 -6.30
C TRP A 88 1.60 -11.62 -6.50
N GLN A 89 2.59 -11.48 -5.61
CA GLN A 89 3.80 -12.32 -5.64
C GLN A 89 3.45 -13.80 -5.49
N LEU A 90 2.58 -14.15 -4.53
CA LEU A 90 2.10 -15.51 -4.35
C LEU A 90 1.44 -16.07 -5.63
N LYS A 91 0.58 -15.28 -6.27
CA LYS A 91 -0.06 -15.68 -7.54
C LYS A 91 0.96 -15.91 -8.65
N GLN A 92 1.94 -15.01 -8.79
CA GLN A 92 3.02 -15.15 -9.77
C GLN A 92 3.88 -16.40 -9.53
N ASP A 93 4.20 -16.70 -8.28
CA ASP A 93 4.98 -17.89 -7.92
C ASP A 93 4.23 -19.18 -8.32
N ILE A 94 2.93 -19.24 -8.03
CA ILE A 94 2.07 -20.39 -8.41
C ILE A 94 1.96 -20.52 -9.93
N GLN A 95 1.80 -19.41 -10.66
CA GLN A 95 1.76 -19.40 -12.13
C GLN A 95 3.08 -19.85 -12.75
N CYS A 96 4.21 -19.42 -12.18
CA CYS A 96 5.54 -19.79 -12.66
C CYS A 96 5.84 -21.27 -12.42
N LEU A 97 5.46 -21.80 -11.26
CA LEU A 97 5.69 -23.21 -10.94
C LEU A 97 4.71 -24.15 -11.64
N ASN A 98 3.44 -23.75 -11.74
CA ASN A 98 2.31 -24.53 -12.26
C ASN A 98 2.42 -26.05 -12.03
N LYS A 99 2.70 -26.46 -10.78
CA LYS A 99 3.01 -27.87 -10.43
C LYS A 99 1.93 -28.88 -10.83
N LYS A 100 0.69 -28.41 -11.01
CA LYS A 100 -0.47 -29.22 -11.39
C LYS A 100 -0.74 -29.23 -12.90
N GLU A 101 0.11 -28.57 -13.68
CA GLU A 101 0.04 -28.50 -15.15
C GLU A 101 -1.34 -28.05 -15.67
N LEU A 102 -1.97 -27.12 -14.94
CA LEU A 102 -3.29 -26.61 -15.27
C LEU A 102 -3.21 -25.58 -16.40
N SER A 103 -4.31 -25.41 -17.14
CA SER A 103 -4.44 -24.28 -18.05
C SER A 103 -4.44 -22.95 -17.26
N PRO A 104 -4.11 -21.81 -17.91
CA PRO A 104 -4.08 -20.53 -17.21
C PRO A 104 -5.39 -20.16 -16.50
N LEU A 105 -6.54 -20.51 -17.10
CA LEU A 105 -7.86 -20.23 -16.52
C LEU A 105 -8.15 -21.12 -15.31
N GLU A 106 -7.86 -22.43 -15.41
CA GLU A 106 -8.07 -23.37 -14.31
C GLU A 106 -7.16 -23.06 -13.12
N LEU A 107 -5.90 -22.68 -13.39
CA LEU A 107 -4.96 -22.28 -12.34
C LEU A 107 -5.42 -20.99 -11.65
N ASP A 108 -5.92 -20.02 -12.41
CA ASP A 108 -6.47 -18.78 -11.85
C ASP A 108 -7.71 -19.04 -10.99
N GLN A 109 -8.63 -19.87 -11.45
CA GLN A 109 -9.82 -20.26 -10.68
C GLN A 109 -9.45 -21.03 -9.41
N ALA A 110 -8.51 -21.98 -9.50
CA ALA A 110 -8.03 -22.74 -8.36
C ALA A 110 -7.32 -21.86 -7.32
N PHE A 111 -6.52 -20.89 -7.79
CA PHE A 111 -5.92 -19.87 -6.92
C PHE A 111 -6.98 -19.11 -6.14
N HIS A 112 -7.98 -18.54 -6.82
CA HIS A 112 -9.03 -17.75 -6.16
C HIS A 112 -9.87 -18.59 -5.21
N LYS A 113 -10.13 -19.86 -5.55
CA LYS A 113 -10.86 -20.78 -4.67
C LYS A 113 -10.13 -20.96 -3.33
N VAL A 114 -8.86 -21.39 -3.37
CA VAL A 114 -8.06 -21.59 -2.15
C VAL A 114 -7.89 -20.27 -1.39
N TYR A 115 -7.64 -19.17 -2.10
CA TYR A 115 -7.50 -17.84 -1.51
C TYR A 115 -8.74 -17.41 -0.70
N LEU A 116 -9.94 -17.56 -1.26
CA LEU A 116 -11.19 -17.13 -0.62
C LEU A 116 -11.66 -18.10 0.47
N GLU A 117 -11.48 -19.41 0.28
CA GLU A 117 -11.85 -20.43 1.26
C GLU A 117 -10.94 -20.41 2.51
N SER A 118 -9.73 -19.85 2.40
CA SER A 118 -8.79 -19.75 3.51
C SER A 118 -9.06 -18.59 4.48
N GLY A 119 -10.06 -17.74 4.21
CA GLY A 119 -10.47 -16.64 5.09
C GLY A 119 -9.45 -15.50 5.23
N CYS A 120 -9.54 -14.73 6.33
CA CYS A 120 -8.70 -13.54 6.57
C CYS A 120 -7.33 -13.87 7.17
N MET A 121 -6.63 -14.86 6.61
CA MET A 121 -5.33 -15.27 7.13
C MET A 121 -4.18 -14.36 6.65
N PRO A 122 -3.10 -14.23 7.43
CA PRO A 122 -1.88 -13.59 6.93
C PRO A 122 -1.35 -14.29 5.68
N VAL A 123 -0.87 -13.52 4.69
CA VAL A 123 -0.46 -14.05 3.38
C VAL A 123 0.64 -15.12 3.51
N GLU A 124 1.53 -15.01 4.50
CA GLU A 124 2.58 -16.02 4.72
C GLU A 124 1.99 -17.39 5.13
N ASN A 125 0.95 -17.39 5.97
CA ASN A 125 0.25 -18.61 6.32
C ASN A 125 -0.52 -19.15 5.10
N LEU A 126 -1.06 -18.28 4.24
CA LEU A 126 -1.70 -18.67 2.99
C LEU A 126 -0.73 -19.38 2.04
N ARG A 127 0.54 -18.96 1.97
CA ARG A 127 1.57 -19.68 1.21
C ARG A 127 1.71 -21.13 1.69
N SER A 128 1.60 -21.37 2.99
CA SER A 128 1.68 -22.71 3.56
C SER A 128 0.47 -23.58 3.18
N VAL A 129 -0.72 -23.00 3.07
CA VAL A 129 -1.90 -23.69 2.52
C VAL A 129 -1.66 -24.07 1.07
N PHE A 130 -1.16 -23.16 0.23
CA PHE A 130 -0.86 -23.49 -1.17
C PHE A 130 0.22 -24.57 -1.33
N ARG A 131 1.19 -24.67 -0.41
CA ARG A 131 2.14 -25.80 -0.38
C ARG A 131 1.44 -27.12 -0.03
N HIS A 132 0.57 -27.10 0.99
CA HIS A 132 -0.22 -28.27 1.40
C HIS A 132 -1.13 -28.77 0.27
N GLU A 133 -1.78 -27.85 -0.45
CA GLU A 133 -2.64 -28.15 -1.59
C GLU A 133 -1.85 -28.53 -2.87
N GLY A 134 -0.52 -28.45 -2.84
CA GLY A 134 0.38 -28.84 -3.93
C GLY A 134 0.46 -27.84 -5.10
N PHE A 135 0.18 -26.56 -4.87
CA PHE A 135 0.36 -25.48 -5.84
C PHE A 135 1.74 -24.80 -5.74
N LEU A 136 2.34 -24.80 -4.55
CA LEU A 136 3.70 -24.29 -4.25
C LEU A 136 4.64 -25.42 -3.83
#